data_AF-A0AAV2REF0-F1
#
_entry.id   AF-A0AAV2REF0-F1
#
_cell.length_a   1.000
_cell.length_b   1.000
_cell.length_c   1.000
_cell.angle_alpha   90.00
_cell.angle_beta   90.00
_cell.angle_gamma   90.00
#
_symmetry.space_group_name_H-M   'P 1'
#
loop_
_entity.id
_entity.type
_entity.pdbx_description
1 polymer ?
#
loop_
_entity_poly.entity_id
_entity_poly.type
_entity_poly.pdbx_seq_one_letter_code
_entity_poly.pdbx_strand_id
1 'polypeptide(L)'
;DVLWFGISSPPSRHHWYGNIGFVIRLQTLLDKFCSSRRLYYLENIERFDSVMSRLIFTSRSIEELGPAIELDLRIVGYPLFQDNNGAFYHLKRIPGYRHGHTLEILIDMPSSRPSDAKWLFDNCRKIAVNHQEANTLHYTGNYRVCICYKYNNKQMECPHPFSVIQTCQHMKRECPTFLHSKNILRDNETASNG
;
A
#
# COMPACT_ATOMS: atom_id res chain seq x y z
N ASP A 1 16.64 0.69 -4.62
CA ASP A 1 15.53 -0.22 -4.21
C ASP A 1 14.20 0.50 -4.33
N VAL A 2 13.08 -0.22 -4.26
CA VAL A 2 11.74 0.40 -4.25
C VAL A 2 10.91 -0.16 -3.10
N LEU A 3 10.20 0.71 -2.39
CA LEU A 3 9.17 0.30 -1.44
C LEU A 3 7.79 0.38 -2.09
N TRP A 4 6.99 -0.65 -1.88
CA TRP A 4 5.67 -0.80 -2.50
C TRP A 4 4.59 -0.47 -1.49
N PHE A 5 3.75 0.50 -1.83
CA PHE A 5 2.57 0.87 -1.07
C PHE A 5 1.31 0.67 -1.90
N GLY A 6 0.22 0.33 -1.25
CA GLY A 6 -1.11 0.31 -1.85
C GLY A 6 -2.07 1.10 -0.99
N ILE A 7 -3.31 1.26 -1.46
CA ILE A 7 -4.37 1.86 -0.65
C ILE A 7 -4.60 1.00 0.59
N SER A 8 -4.65 1.67 1.76
CA SER A 8 -4.88 0.98 3.03
C SER A 8 -6.22 0.23 3.00
N SER A 9 -6.16 -1.06 3.34
CA SER A 9 -7.34 -1.90 3.53
C SER A 9 -7.66 -2.03 5.02
N PRO A 10 -8.93 -2.31 5.38
CA PRO A 10 -9.29 -2.61 6.75
C PRO A 10 -8.45 -3.76 7.31
N PRO A 11 -7.93 -3.67 8.54
CA PRO A 11 -7.08 -4.71 9.13
C PRO A 11 -7.72 -6.11 9.20
N SER A 12 -9.06 -6.18 9.20
CA SER A 12 -9.83 -7.42 9.19
C SER A 12 -9.79 -8.16 7.86
N ARG A 13 -9.56 -7.46 6.75
CA ARG A 13 -9.42 -8.07 5.43
C ARG A 13 -8.10 -8.84 5.38
N HIS A 14 -8.08 -9.98 4.69
CA HIS A 14 -6.85 -10.74 4.51
C HIS A 14 -5.77 -9.93 3.76
N HIS A 15 -4.58 -9.87 4.33
CA HIS A 15 -3.40 -9.16 3.80
C HIS A 15 -2.40 -10.16 3.24
N TRP A 16 -1.88 -9.93 2.03
CA TRP A 16 -1.07 -10.95 1.33
C TRP A 16 0.40 -10.99 1.74
N TYR A 17 0.89 -9.91 2.34
CA TYR A 17 2.32 -9.69 2.59
C TYR A 17 2.77 -10.10 3.99
N GLY A 18 1.84 -10.52 4.85
CA GLY A 18 2.13 -11.01 6.18
C GLY A 18 1.20 -10.41 7.23
N ASN A 19 1.66 -10.49 8.48
CA ASN A 19 0.87 -10.14 9.66
C ASN A 19 0.97 -8.67 10.06
N ILE A 20 1.98 -7.93 9.61
CA ILE A 20 2.22 -6.54 10.01
C ILE A 20 2.06 -5.64 8.79
N GLY A 21 1.21 -4.63 8.92
CA GLY A 21 1.05 -3.56 7.94
C GLY A 21 1.76 -2.28 8.39
N PHE A 22 2.25 -1.51 7.43
CA PHE A 22 2.80 -0.16 7.62
C PHE A 22 1.91 0.82 6.88
N VAL A 23 1.30 1.76 7.59
CA VAL A 23 0.33 2.71 7.04
C VAL A 23 0.82 4.13 7.27
N ILE A 24 0.85 4.94 6.23
CA ILE A 24 1.18 6.36 6.27
C ILE A 24 0.10 7.16 5.55
N ARG A 25 -0.20 8.37 6.03
CA ARG A 25 -1.05 9.30 5.29
C ARG A 25 -0.32 9.74 4.02
N LEU A 26 -1.00 9.72 2.88
CA LEU A 26 -0.42 10.18 1.62
C LEU A 26 0.08 11.63 1.71
N GLN A 27 -0.67 12.52 2.37
CA GLN A 27 -0.21 13.89 2.61
C GLN A 27 1.14 13.94 3.33
N THR A 28 1.32 13.15 4.40
CA THR A 28 2.59 13.06 5.14
C THR A 28 3.74 12.57 4.27
N LEU A 29 3.45 11.65 3.34
CA LEU A 29 4.42 11.21 2.35
C LEU A 29 4.82 12.36 1.41
N LEU A 30 3.83 13.07 0.86
CA LEU A 30 4.03 14.19 -0.04
C LEU A 30 4.83 15.30 0.66
N ASP A 31 4.42 15.72 1.86
CA ASP A 31 5.10 16.76 2.63
C ASP A 31 6.59 16.45 2.86
N LYS A 32 6.92 15.18 3.13
CA LYS A 32 8.30 14.76 3.37
C LYS A 32 9.18 14.85 2.13
N PHE A 33 8.63 14.52 0.96
CA PHE A 33 9.44 14.18 -0.21
C PHE A 33 9.18 15.06 -1.43
N CYS A 34 8.11 15.87 -1.47
CA CYS A 34 7.71 16.68 -2.62
C CYS A 34 8.79 17.67 -3.10
N SER A 35 9.65 18.12 -2.19
CA SER A 35 10.76 19.02 -2.52
C SER A 35 11.90 18.32 -3.27
N SER A 36 12.04 17.00 -3.12
CA SER A 36 13.17 16.23 -3.65
C SER A 36 12.78 15.09 -4.58
N ARG A 37 11.47 14.88 -4.77
CA ARG A 37 10.91 13.81 -5.59
C ARG A 37 9.70 14.31 -6.36
N ARG A 38 9.41 13.64 -7.45
CA ARG A 38 8.24 13.86 -8.30
C ARG A 38 7.44 12.57 -8.40
N LEU A 39 6.13 12.74 -8.58
CA LEU A 39 5.19 11.64 -8.71
C LEU A 39 4.90 11.43 -10.19
N TYR A 40 5.16 10.22 -10.68
CA TYR A 40 4.92 9.85 -12.06
C TYR A 40 3.94 8.69 -12.15
N TYR A 41 3.09 8.69 -13.17
CA TYR A 41 2.37 7.53 -13.64
C TYR A 41 3.31 6.67 -14.49
N LEU A 42 3.43 5.38 -14.16
CA LEU A 42 4.29 4.44 -14.87
C LEU A 42 3.52 3.63 -15.92
N GLU A 43 2.53 2.88 -15.47
CA GLU A 43 1.87 1.87 -16.30
C GLU A 43 0.51 1.46 -15.73
N ASN A 44 -0.29 0.84 -16.61
CA ASN A 44 -1.45 0.03 -16.23
C ASN A 44 -1.13 -1.43 -16.50
N ILE A 45 -1.45 -2.29 -15.52
CA ILE A 45 -1.40 -3.73 -15.66
C ILE A 45 -2.83 -4.25 -15.67
N GLU A 46 -3.22 -4.77 -16.82
CA GLU A 46 -4.47 -5.48 -16.97
C GLU A 46 -4.30 -6.93 -16.51
N ARG A 47 -5.21 -7.38 -15.66
CA ARG A 47 -5.41 -8.78 -15.29
C ARG A 47 -6.80 -9.20 -15.76
N PHE A 48 -7.05 -10.50 -15.78
CA PHE A 48 -8.28 -11.09 -16.32
C PHE A 48 -9.59 -10.38 -15.89
N ASP A 49 -9.66 -9.88 -14.66
CA ASP A 49 -10.86 -9.25 -14.09
C ASP A 49 -10.58 -7.94 -13.33
N SER A 50 -9.34 -7.43 -13.36
CA SER A 50 -8.94 -6.22 -12.63
C SER A 50 -7.90 -5.43 -13.39
N VAL A 51 -7.85 -4.12 -13.16
CA VAL A 51 -6.75 -3.26 -13.65
C VAL A 51 -5.99 -2.70 -12.46
N MET A 52 -4.69 -2.52 -12.64
CA MET A 52 -3.81 -1.92 -11.65
C MET A 52 -3.03 -0.76 -12.26
N SER A 53 -3.17 0.44 -11.72
CA SER A 53 -2.27 1.55 -12.02
C SER A 53 -1.10 1.58 -11.06
N ARG A 54 0.09 1.84 -11.60
CA ARG A 54 1.32 2.04 -10.82
C ARG A 54 1.80 3.47 -10.94
N LEU A 55 2.00 4.09 -9.78
CA LEU A 55 2.66 5.39 -9.66
C LEU A 55 4.04 5.18 -9.05
N ILE A 56 5.01 6.04 -9.37
CA ILE A 56 6.31 6.07 -8.72
C ILE A 56 6.63 7.45 -8.18
N PHE A 57 7.14 7.47 -6.95
CA PHE A 57 7.65 8.66 -6.30
C PHE A 57 9.17 8.57 -6.20
N THR A 58 9.86 9.34 -7.04
CA THR A 58 11.30 9.18 -7.27
C THR A 58 11.99 10.53 -7.48
N SER A 59 13.30 10.56 -7.22
CA SER A 59 14.18 11.69 -7.54
C SER A 59 14.78 11.61 -8.94
N ARG A 60 14.54 10.52 -9.67
CA ARG A 60 15.02 10.35 -11.06
C ARG A 60 14.27 11.27 -12.01
N SER A 61 14.96 11.68 -13.06
CA SER A 61 14.37 12.45 -14.15
C SER A 61 13.41 11.60 -15.00
N ILE A 62 12.53 12.24 -15.76
CA ILE A 62 11.57 11.53 -16.63
C ILE A 62 12.31 10.77 -17.75
N GLU A 63 13.44 11.30 -18.22
CA GLU A 63 14.32 10.68 -19.21
C GLU A 63 14.89 9.34 -18.72
N GLU A 64 15.19 9.24 -17.41
CA GLU A 64 15.67 8.00 -16.78
C GLU A 64 14.55 6.97 -16.57
N LEU A 65 13.28 7.42 -16.49
CA LEU A 65 12.13 6.55 -16.24
C LEU A 65 11.49 6.03 -17.52
N GLY A 66 11.85 6.59 -18.68
CA GLY A 66 11.29 6.19 -19.97
C GLY A 66 9.88 6.76 -20.18
N PRO A 67 8.86 5.94 -20.53
CA PRO A 67 7.53 6.42 -20.93
C PRO A 67 6.65 6.87 -19.75
N ALA A 68 7.25 7.37 -18.67
CA ALA A 68 6.53 7.84 -17.50
C ALA A 68 5.86 9.21 -17.77
N ILE A 69 4.76 9.50 -17.07
CA ILE A 69 4.03 10.76 -17.19
C ILE A 69 4.02 11.45 -15.83
N GLU A 70 4.50 12.70 -15.75
CA GLU A 70 4.41 13.47 -14.49
C GLU A 70 2.94 13.74 -14.15
N LEU A 71 2.58 13.46 -12.90
CA LEU A 71 1.19 13.42 -12.48
C LEU A 71 0.83 14.72 -11.74
N ASP A 72 -0.02 15.56 -12.36
CA ASP A 72 -0.70 16.66 -11.66
C ASP A 72 -1.90 16.10 -10.89
N LEU A 73 -1.77 16.05 -9.56
CA LEU A 73 -2.81 15.53 -8.66
C LEU A 73 -4.13 16.32 -8.73
N ARG A 74 -4.18 17.51 -9.33
CA ARG A 74 -5.42 18.29 -9.47
C ARG A 74 -6.27 17.86 -10.66
N ILE A 75 -5.74 17.03 -11.55
CA ILE A 75 -6.47 16.58 -12.74
C ILE A 75 -7.40 15.42 -12.38
N VAL A 76 -8.70 15.67 -12.52
CA VAL A 76 -9.74 14.65 -12.36
C VAL A 76 -9.61 13.61 -13.47
N GLY A 77 -9.73 12.33 -13.11
CA GLY A 77 -9.64 11.20 -14.04
C GLY A 77 -8.33 10.43 -13.97
N TYR A 78 -7.31 10.97 -13.30
CA TYR A 78 -6.12 10.19 -12.95
C TYR A 78 -6.42 9.10 -11.92
N PRO A 79 -5.61 8.02 -11.87
CA PRO A 79 -5.77 6.95 -10.90
C PRO A 79 -5.74 7.42 -9.44
N LEU A 80 -5.13 8.59 -9.21
CA LEU A 80 -5.04 9.32 -7.96
C LEU A 80 -5.22 10.82 -8.26
N PHE A 81 -6.11 11.49 -7.54
CA PHE A 81 -6.26 12.94 -7.59
C PHE A 81 -6.58 13.53 -6.22
N GLN A 82 -6.43 14.84 -6.07
CA GLN A 82 -6.74 15.64 -4.90
C GLN A 82 -7.80 16.67 -5.29
N ASP A 83 -8.87 16.77 -4.50
CA ASP A 83 -9.89 17.79 -4.71
C ASP A 83 -9.46 19.17 -4.19
N ASN A 84 -10.32 20.18 -4.39
CA ASN A 84 -10.07 21.54 -3.93
C ASN A 84 -10.06 21.69 -2.40
N ASN A 85 -10.56 20.70 -1.65
CA ASN A 85 -10.54 20.68 -0.18
C ASN A 85 -9.30 19.96 0.37
N GLY A 86 -8.43 19.46 -0.50
CA GLY A 86 -7.21 18.73 -0.14
C GLY A 86 -7.44 17.24 0.13
N ALA A 87 -8.64 16.70 -0.10
CA ALA A 87 -8.94 15.29 0.06
C ALA A 87 -8.44 14.48 -1.15
N PHE A 88 -7.83 13.32 -0.89
CA PHE A 88 -7.33 12.43 -1.92
C PHE A 88 -8.35 11.36 -2.30
N TYR A 89 -8.50 11.16 -3.60
CA TYR A 89 -9.37 10.18 -4.22
C TYR A 89 -8.57 9.28 -5.13
N HIS A 90 -8.92 8.00 -5.18
CA HIS A 90 -8.34 7.06 -6.12
C HIS A 90 -9.43 6.39 -6.93
N LEU A 91 -9.08 5.99 -8.15
CA LEU A 91 -9.97 5.23 -9.01
C LEU A 91 -10.23 3.86 -8.39
N LYS A 92 -11.51 3.50 -8.21
CA LYS A 92 -11.91 2.23 -7.59
C LYS A 92 -12.49 1.22 -8.59
N ARG A 93 -13.09 1.70 -9.68
CA ARG A 93 -13.76 0.87 -10.68
C ARG A 93 -13.48 1.40 -12.08
N ILE A 94 -13.30 0.49 -13.01
CA ILE A 94 -13.21 0.76 -14.44
C ILE A 94 -14.29 -0.06 -15.13
N PRO A 95 -15.12 0.54 -16.00
CA PRO A 95 -16.12 -0.21 -16.77
C PRO A 95 -15.49 -1.40 -17.51
N GLY A 96 -16.15 -2.56 -17.48
CA GLY A 96 -15.65 -3.80 -18.08
C GLY A 96 -14.85 -4.71 -17.14
N TYR A 97 -14.41 -4.23 -15.98
CA TYR A 97 -13.62 -5.02 -15.02
C TYR A 97 -14.41 -5.35 -13.74
N ARG A 98 -14.51 -6.65 -13.41
CA ARG A 98 -15.34 -7.16 -12.30
C ARG A 98 -14.76 -6.86 -10.91
N HIS A 99 -13.44 -6.93 -10.78
CA HIS A 99 -12.74 -6.74 -9.51
C HIS A 99 -12.21 -5.31 -9.32
N GLY A 100 -12.56 -4.41 -10.25
CA GLY A 100 -12.32 -2.98 -10.13
C GLY A 100 -10.86 -2.61 -10.42
N HIS A 101 -10.40 -1.57 -9.72
CA HIS A 101 -9.10 -0.96 -9.93
C HIS A 101 -8.26 -0.98 -8.65
N THR A 102 -6.97 -1.31 -8.78
CA THR A 102 -5.99 -1.26 -7.70
C THR A 102 -4.96 -0.17 -7.99
N LEU A 103 -4.65 0.67 -7.00
CA LEU A 103 -3.57 1.64 -7.08
C LEU A 103 -2.37 1.17 -6.27
N GLU A 104 -1.21 1.08 -6.92
CA GLU A 104 0.09 0.87 -6.29
C GLU A 104 0.94 2.14 -6.40
N ILE A 105 1.59 2.52 -5.30
CA ILE A 105 2.53 3.65 -5.23
C ILE A 105 3.89 3.08 -4.85
N LEU A 106 4.82 3.16 -5.79
CA LEU A 106 6.21 2.80 -5.61
C LEU A 106 6.97 4.02 -5.09
N ILE A 107 7.87 3.79 -4.15
CA ILE A 107 8.73 4.86 -3.61
C ILE A 107 10.17 4.42 -3.82
N ASP A 108 10.90 5.16 -4.66
CA ASP A 108 12.31 4.87 -4.93
C ASP A 108 13.15 5.13 -3.67
N MET A 109 13.95 4.15 -3.27
CA MET A 109 14.89 4.22 -2.16
C MET A 109 16.30 4.14 -2.74
N PRO A 110 16.90 5.28 -3.12
CA PRO A 110 18.26 5.28 -3.59
C PRO A 110 19.20 4.92 -2.42
N SER A 111 20.20 4.07 -2.69
CA SER A 111 21.16 3.63 -1.68
C SER A 111 21.95 4.79 -1.04
N SER A 112 21.98 5.95 -1.70
CA SER A 112 22.57 7.19 -1.18
C SER A 112 21.75 7.87 -0.09
N ARG A 113 20.51 7.44 0.19
CA ARG A 113 19.62 8.03 1.21
C ARG A 113 18.97 6.97 2.12
N PRO A 114 19.76 6.21 2.90
CA PRO A 114 19.23 5.19 3.81
C PRO A 114 18.32 5.78 4.93
N SER A 115 18.49 7.07 5.24
CA SER A 115 17.65 7.80 6.19
C SER A 115 16.20 7.92 5.75
N ASP A 116 15.89 7.89 4.45
CA ASP A 116 14.51 7.99 3.94
C ASP A 116 13.70 6.73 4.29
N ALA A 117 14.31 5.54 4.14
CA ALA A 117 13.69 4.27 4.52
C ALA A 117 13.47 4.20 6.03
N LYS A 118 14.45 4.65 6.83
CA LYS A 118 14.29 4.76 8.28
C LYS A 118 13.18 5.74 8.67
N TRP A 119 13.13 6.90 8.03
CA TRP A 119 12.07 7.89 8.28
C TRP A 119 10.69 7.31 7.98
N LEU A 120 10.53 6.61 6.86
CA LEU A 120 9.28 5.92 6.52
C LEU A 120 8.92 4.87 7.57
N PHE A 121 9.88 4.03 7.95
CA PHE A 121 9.66 3.04 8.99
C PHE A 121 9.19 3.70 10.29
N ASP A 122 9.83 4.79 10.74
CA ASP A 122 9.51 5.48 11.98
C ASP A 122 8.13 6.17 11.92
N ASN A 123 7.78 6.79 10.79
CA ASN A 123 6.56 7.59 10.62
C ASN A 123 5.34 6.78 10.13
N CYS A 124 5.54 5.56 9.65
CA CYS A 124 4.44 4.64 9.40
C CYS A 124 3.80 4.20 10.72
N ARG A 125 2.47 4.25 10.80
CA ARG A 125 1.71 3.52 11.80
C ARG A 125 1.83 2.03 11.52
N LYS A 126 2.33 1.30 12.51
CA LYS A 126 2.43 -0.16 12.41
C LYS A 126 1.16 -0.78 12.93
N ILE A 127 0.53 -1.63 12.14
CA ILE A 127 -0.75 -2.24 12.46
C ILE A 127 -0.65 -3.76 12.36
N ALA A 128 -1.37 -4.45 13.25
CA ALA A 128 -1.66 -5.85 13.05
C ALA A 128 -2.68 -5.98 11.93
N VAL A 129 -2.48 -6.94 11.03
CA VAL A 129 -3.38 -7.22 9.92
C VAL A 129 -3.72 -8.71 9.87
N ASN A 130 -4.87 -9.03 9.29
CA ASN A 130 -5.33 -10.41 9.18
C ASN A 130 -4.51 -11.15 8.13
N HIS A 131 -3.90 -12.27 8.52
CA HIS A 131 -3.20 -13.18 7.61
C HIS A 131 -3.66 -14.64 7.80
N GLN A 132 -4.79 -14.86 8.47
CA GLN A 132 -5.23 -16.19 8.88
C GLN A 132 -5.51 -17.14 7.71
N GLU A 133 -5.86 -16.60 6.54
CA GLU A 133 -6.16 -17.37 5.34
C GLU A 133 -4.91 -17.72 4.52
N ALA A 134 -3.71 -17.39 5.01
CA ALA A 134 -2.44 -17.60 4.31
C ALA A 134 -2.17 -19.04 3.83
N ASN A 135 -2.80 -20.04 4.45
CA ASN A 135 -2.69 -21.45 4.09
C ASN A 135 -4.01 -22.03 3.56
N THR A 136 -5.05 -21.22 3.39
CA THR A 136 -6.32 -21.66 2.83
C THR A 136 -6.19 -21.80 1.31
N LEU A 137 -6.74 -22.87 0.73
CA LEU A 137 -6.79 -23.02 -0.72
C LEU A 137 -7.92 -22.17 -1.30
N HIS A 138 -7.58 -21.10 -2.02
CA HIS A 138 -8.57 -20.33 -2.78
C HIS A 138 -8.44 -20.61 -4.26
N TYR A 139 -9.59 -20.78 -4.92
CA TYR A 139 -9.68 -21.03 -6.34
C TYR A 139 -10.40 -19.85 -7.00
N THR A 140 -9.76 -19.25 -8.01
CA THR A 140 -10.41 -18.32 -8.93
C THR A 140 -10.50 -19.01 -10.29
N GLY A 141 -11.68 -19.56 -10.59
CA GLY A 141 -11.84 -20.50 -11.69
C GLY A 141 -11.00 -21.76 -11.45
N ASN A 142 -10.13 -22.10 -12.41
CA ASN A 142 -9.24 -23.26 -12.33
C ASN A 142 -7.88 -22.95 -11.69
N TYR A 143 -7.65 -21.71 -11.24
CA TYR A 143 -6.36 -21.27 -10.73
C TYR A 143 -6.34 -21.24 -9.21
N ARG A 144 -5.28 -21.82 -8.61
CA ARG A 144 -4.97 -21.63 -7.19
C ARG A 144 -4.43 -20.22 -6.98
N VAL A 145 -5.06 -19.45 -6.11
CA VAL A 145 -4.60 -18.12 -5.74
C VAL A 145 -3.66 -18.25 -4.55
N CYS A 146 -2.45 -17.71 -4.67
CA CYS A 146 -1.51 -17.58 -3.55
C CYS A 146 -2.02 -16.49 -2.61
N ILE A 147 -2.24 -16.84 -1.34
CA ILE A 147 -2.85 -15.96 -0.35
C ILE A 147 -1.79 -15.34 0.55
N CYS A 148 -0.66 -16.03 0.70
CA CYS A 148 0.58 -15.49 1.20
C CYS A 148 1.61 -15.34 0.07
N TYR A 149 1.95 -14.10 -0.26
CA TYR A 149 2.91 -13.79 -1.31
C TYR A 149 4.31 -14.34 -1.02
N LYS A 150 4.73 -14.37 0.26
CA LYS A 150 6.10 -14.75 0.66
C LYS A 150 6.36 -16.26 0.59
N TYR A 151 5.39 -17.08 1.02
CA TYR A 151 5.58 -18.53 1.19
C TYR A 151 4.89 -19.34 0.09
N ASN A 152 3.67 -18.99 -0.33
CA ASN A 152 2.94 -19.83 -1.29
C ASN A 152 3.53 -19.77 -2.71
N ASN A 153 4.17 -18.66 -3.08
CA ASN A 153 4.93 -18.59 -4.35
C ASN A 153 6.09 -19.59 -4.41
N LYS A 154 6.54 -20.11 -3.26
CA LYS A 154 7.56 -21.16 -3.13
C LYS A 154 6.95 -22.54 -2.86
N GLN A 155 5.62 -22.66 -3.01
CA GLN A 155 4.86 -23.87 -2.65
C GLN A 155 5.06 -24.29 -1.18
N MET A 156 5.32 -23.31 -0.29
CA MET A 156 5.48 -23.55 1.15
C MET A 156 4.26 -23.03 1.91
N GLU A 157 3.96 -23.70 3.02
CA GLU A 157 3.01 -23.19 4.01
C GLU A 157 3.59 -21.98 4.74
N CYS A 158 2.74 -20.99 4.99
CA CYS A 158 3.06 -19.86 5.84
C CYS A 158 3.14 -20.33 7.30
N PRO A 159 4.25 -20.12 8.01
CA PRO A 159 4.38 -20.48 9.43
C PRO A 159 3.65 -19.51 10.36
N HIS A 160 3.09 -18.42 9.83
CA HIS A 160 2.45 -17.37 10.60
C HIS A 160 1.07 -16.99 10.05
N PRO A 161 0.11 -17.93 9.91
CA PRO A 161 -1.24 -17.63 9.44
C PRO A 161 -2.07 -17.05 10.60
N PHE A 162 -1.69 -15.87 11.09
CA PHE A 162 -2.30 -15.31 12.30
C PHE A 162 -3.49 -14.42 11.97
N SER A 163 -4.51 -14.50 12.81
CA SER A 163 -5.57 -13.48 12.90
C SER A 163 -5.02 -12.17 13.45
N VAL A 164 -5.74 -11.07 13.26
CA VAL A 164 -5.39 -9.74 13.81
C VAL A 164 -5.10 -9.81 15.31
N ILE A 165 -5.89 -10.58 16.07
CA ILE A 165 -5.75 -10.72 17.53
C ILE A 165 -4.44 -11.42 17.88
N GLN A 166 -4.14 -12.55 17.23
CA GLN A 166 -2.90 -13.31 17.46
C GLN A 166 -1.67 -12.46 17.09
N THR A 167 -1.73 -11.74 15.97
CA THR A 167 -0.68 -10.79 15.59
C THR A 167 -0.49 -9.71 16.65
N CYS A 168 -1.57 -9.07 17.12
CA CYS A 168 -1.49 -8.07 18.19
C CYS A 168 -0.80 -8.62 19.45
N GLN A 169 -1.16 -9.84 19.87
CA GLN A 169 -0.53 -10.50 21.01
C GLN A 169 0.95 -10.78 20.78
N HIS A 170 1.33 -11.15 19.56
CA HIS A 170 2.73 -11.38 19.21
C HIS A 170 3.53 -10.06 19.17
N MET A 171 3.00 -9.01 18.53
CA MET A 171 3.61 -7.69 18.50
C MET A 171 3.82 -7.11 19.91
N LYS A 172 2.84 -7.30 20.82
CA LYS A 172 2.96 -6.89 22.23
C LYS A 172 4.15 -7.54 22.94
N ARG A 173 4.40 -8.82 22.65
CA ARG A 173 5.46 -9.60 23.29
C ARG A 173 6.83 -9.30 22.71
N GLU A 174 6.95 -9.32 21.38
CA GLU A 174 8.24 -9.23 20.69
C GLU A 174 8.69 -7.79 20.45
N CYS A 175 7.75 -6.85 20.38
CA CYS A 175 8.02 -5.47 20.01
C CYS A 175 7.19 -4.50 20.87
N PRO A 176 7.40 -4.44 22.20
CA PRO A 176 6.60 -3.57 23.08
C PRO A 176 6.63 -2.09 22.67
N THR A 177 7.70 -1.64 22.02
CA THR A 177 7.85 -0.28 21.47
C THR A 177 6.98 0.00 20.24
N PHE A 178 6.53 -1.03 19.50
CA PHE A 178 5.67 -0.85 18.31
C PHE A 178 4.32 -0.20 18.64
N LEU A 179 3.80 -0.46 19.85
CA LEU A 179 2.51 0.06 20.32
C LEU A 179 2.61 1.43 20.99
N HIS A 180 3.84 1.91 21.21
CA HIS A 180 4.13 3.20 21.83
C HIS A 180 4.48 4.28 20.81
N SER A 181 4.19 4.07 19.53
CA SER A 181 4.18 5.17 18.55
C SER A 181 3.03 6.14 18.90
N LYS A 182 3.33 7.01 19.87
CA LYS A 182 2.57 8.21 20.19
C LYS A 182 2.64 9.08 18.94
N ASN A 183 1.48 9.31 18.34
CA ASN A 183 1.13 10.30 17.32
C ASN A 183 0.60 9.71 16.01
N ILE A 184 -0.40 10.44 15.49
CA ILE A 184 -0.96 10.42 14.14
C ILE A 184 -1.79 9.12 13.86
N LEU A 185 -3.08 9.02 14.17
CA LEU A 185 -4.20 9.91 13.84
C LEU A 185 -5.24 9.85 14.98
N ARG A 186 -5.56 10.98 15.62
CA ARG A 186 -6.96 11.23 15.94
C ARG A 186 -7.62 11.68 14.62
N ASP A 187 -8.93 11.50 14.54
CA ASP A 187 -9.82 11.92 13.44
C ASP A 187 -10.08 10.85 12.37
N ASN A 188 -11.11 10.02 12.60
CA ASN A 188 -12.40 10.10 11.89
C ASN A 188 -13.35 8.98 12.37
N GLU A 189 -14.01 9.20 13.52
CA GLU A 189 -15.25 8.51 13.89
C GLU A 189 -16.50 9.33 13.54
N THR A 190 -16.38 10.38 12.72
CA THR A 190 -17.49 11.30 12.40
C THR A 190 -17.76 11.49 10.90
N ALA A 191 -17.55 10.46 10.07
CA ALA A 191 -17.96 10.49 8.66
C ALA A 191 -18.69 9.20 8.26
N SER A 192 -19.74 8.88 9.01
CA SER A 192 -20.78 7.94 8.59
C SER A 192 -22.11 8.49 9.09
N ASN A 193 -22.54 9.58 8.45
CA ASN A 193 -23.90 10.10 8.37
C ASN A 193 -23.87 11.19 7.29
N GLY A 194 -24.06 10.77 6.04
CA GLY A 194 -24.06 11.61 4.84
C GLY A 194 -24.18 10.75 3.59
#